data_AF-A0A6C0BBR7-F1
#
_entry.id   AF-A0A6C0BBR7-F1
#
_cell.length_a   1.000
_cell.length_b   1.000
_cell.length_c   1.000
_cell.angle_alpha   90.00
_cell.angle_beta   90.00
_cell.angle_gamma   90.00
#
_symmetry.space_group_name_H-M   'P 1'
#
loop_
_entity.id
_entity.type
_entity.pdbx_description
1 polymer ?
#
loop_
_entity_poly.entity_id
_entity_poly.type
_entity_poly.pdbx_seq_one_letter_code
_entity_poly.pdbx_strand_id
1 'polypeptide(L)'
;MDQCINNYCLTVFRKKRDKTTRDISKLLKVKPKYQTRKNILKVCIPAYCNKDCKDTFFEKGKKLPSAVLNPSFAKGSTAKNRKWYRKFVSDSRKDVFGRKINVLKDSFYEKISKTSVDKMKKEGALSGCVVSDKLLAS
;
A
#
# COMPACT_ATOMS: atom_id res chain seq x y z
N MET A 1 5.09 15.95 3.57
CA MET A 1 4.79 14.88 2.60
C MET A 1 5.90 14.76 1.55
N ASP A 2 6.40 15.87 1.01
CA ASP A 2 7.44 15.87 -0.04
C ASP A 2 8.76 15.19 0.34
N GLN A 3 9.19 15.32 1.60
CA GLN A 3 10.36 14.61 2.12
C GLN A 3 10.19 13.08 2.07
N CYS A 4 9.00 12.55 2.38
CA CYS A 4 8.73 11.11 2.28
C CYS A 4 8.73 10.62 0.83
N ILE A 5 8.17 11.43 -0.08
CA ILE A 5 8.15 11.09 -1.51
C ILE A 5 9.58 10.97 -2.03
N ASN A 6 10.44 11.94 -1.72
CA ASN A 6 11.81 11.98 -2.20
C ASN A 6 12.72 10.96 -1.50
N ASN A 7 12.59 10.79 -0.18
CA ASN A 7 13.50 9.95 0.59
C ASN A 7 13.08 8.48 0.62
N TYR A 8 11.79 8.19 0.67
CA TYR A 8 11.28 6.81 0.74
C TYR A 8 10.83 6.32 -0.63
N CYS A 9 9.83 6.97 -1.25
CA CYS A 9 9.22 6.43 -2.47
C CYS A 9 10.17 6.41 -3.68
N LEU A 10 10.95 7.46 -3.90
CA LEU A 10 11.94 7.48 -4.98
C LEU A 10 13.15 6.58 -4.68
N THR A 11 13.53 6.41 -3.41
CA THR A 11 14.63 5.50 -3.03
C THR A 11 14.24 4.04 -3.16
N VAL A 12 13.04 3.65 -2.71
CA VAL A 12 12.48 2.31 -2.94
C VAL A 12 12.36 2.02 -4.43
N PHE A 13 11.96 3.03 -5.23
CA PHE A 13 11.97 2.92 -6.69
C PHE A 13 13.38 2.65 -7.25
N ARG A 14 14.38 3.42 -6.82
CA ARG A 14 15.79 3.24 -7.25
C ARG A 14 16.32 1.85 -6.84
N LYS A 15 16.13 1.43 -5.59
CA LYS A 15 16.56 0.11 -5.08
C LYS A 15 15.89 -1.06 -5.81
N LYS A 16 14.58 -0.99 -6.07
CA LYS A 16 13.86 -2.02 -6.85
C LYS A 16 14.30 -2.04 -8.31
N ARG A 17 14.54 -0.86 -8.90
CA ARG A 17 15.12 -0.75 -10.24
C ARG A 17 16.48 -1.45 -10.30
N ASP A 18 17.38 -1.22 -9.37
CA ASP A 18 18.73 -1.80 -9.46
C ASP A 18 18.76 -3.33 -9.30
N LYS A 19 17.88 -3.90 -8.47
CA LYS A 19 17.87 -5.35 -8.21
C LYS A 19 17.12 -6.11 -9.31
N THR A 20 15.88 -5.73 -9.61
CA THR A 20 15.02 -6.47 -10.55
C THR A 20 15.43 -6.27 -12.01
N THR A 21 15.96 -5.09 -12.37
CA THR A 21 16.37 -4.81 -13.76
C THR A 21 17.64 -5.57 -14.13
N ARG A 22 18.60 -5.73 -13.20
CA ARG A 22 19.83 -6.49 -13.46
C ARG A 22 19.57 -7.98 -13.67
N ASP A 23 18.74 -8.58 -12.83
CA ASP A 23 18.53 -10.03 -12.87
C ASP A 23 17.69 -10.43 -14.10
N ILE A 24 16.63 -9.66 -14.42
CA ILE A 24 15.76 -9.93 -15.56
C ILE A 24 16.42 -9.53 -16.89
N SER A 25 17.17 -8.42 -16.96
CA SER A 25 17.87 -8.05 -18.21
C SER A 25 18.97 -9.04 -18.56
N LYS A 26 19.63 -9.63 -17.55
CA LYS A 26 20.62 -10.69 -17.75
C LYS A 26 19.96 -11.98 -18.25
N LEU A 27 18.80 -12.35 -17.71
CA LEU A 27 18.10 -13.59 -18.07
C LEU A 27 17.38 -13.53 -19.41
N LEU A 28 16.79 -12.39 -19.79
CA LEU A 28 15.87 -12.34 -20.94
C LEU A 28 16.40 -11.54 -22.15
N LYS A 29 17.51 -10.80 -22.04
CA LYS A 29 17.98 -9.81 -23.06
C LYS A 29 16.89 -8.80 -23.49
N VAL A 30 15.74 -8.74 -22.82
CA VAL A 30 14.66 -7.79 -23.10
C VAL A 30 14.82 -6.58 -22.18
N LYS A 31 14.74 -5.36 -22.74
CA LYS A 31 14.67 -4.13 -21.93
C LYS A 31 13.34 -4.15 -21.16
N PRO A 32 13.33 -4.08 -19.82
CA PRO A 32 12.10 -4.19 -19.05
C PRO A 32 11.10 -3.11 -19.46
N LYS A 33 9.87 -3.51 -19.80
CA LYS A 33 8.75 -2.60 -20.05
C LYS A 33 8.41 -1.88 -18.75
N TYR A 34 8.88 -0.64 -18.66
CA TYR A 34 8.82 0.24 -17.51
C TYR A 34 7.41 0.40 -16.92
N GLN A 35 7.21 0.05 -15.64
CA GLN A 35 6.19 0.75 -14.86
C GLN A 35 6.65 2.20 -14.73
N THR A 36 5.92 3.14 -15.32
CA THR A 36 6.31 4.56 -15.29
C THR A 36 6.44 5.04 -13.84
N ARG A 37 7.40 5.94 -13.55
CA ARG A 37 7.59 6.61 -12.25
C ARG A 37 6.25 7.05 -11.63
N LYS A 38 5.33 7.52 -12.47
CA LYS A 38 3.97 7.90 -12.11
C LYS A 38 3.18 6.76 -11.44
N ASN A 39 3.24 5.53 -11.94
CA ASN A 39 2.52 4.38 -11.39
C ASN A 39 3.08 3.95 -10.02
N ILE A 40 4.38 4.06 -9.82
CA ILE A 40 5.03 3.68 -8.57
C ILE A 40 4.77 4.72 -7.48
N LEU A 41 4.87 6.01 -7.82
CA LEU A 41 4.48 7.08 -6.91
C LEU A 41 3.00 6.99 -6.53
N LYS A 42 2.14 6.68 -7.51
CA LYS A 42 0.72 6.42 -7.33
C LYS A 42 0.45 5.41 -6.21
N VAL A 43 1.15 4.27 -6.16
CA VAL A 43 0.96 3.26 -5.11
C VAL A 43 1.72 3.62 -3.82
N CYS A 44 2.93 4.16 -3.94
CA CYS A 44 3.80 4.37 -2.79
C CYS A 44 3.29 5.49 -1.86
N ILE A 45 2.83 6.61 -2.42
CA ILE A 45 2.34 7.74 -1.63
C ILE A 45 1.21 7.33 -0.67
N PRO A 46 0.10 6.72 -1.15
CA PRO A 46 -0.99 6.31 -0.26
C PRO A 46 -0.61 5.18 0.70
N ALA A 47 0.40 4.36 0.37
CA ALA A 47 0.86 3.27 1.21
C ALA A 47 1.84 3.70 2.32
N TYR A 48 2.70 4.70 2.08
CA TYR A 48 3.83 4.99 2.98
C TYR A 48 4.01 6.46 3.35
N CYS A 49 3.38 7.38 2.62
CA CYS A 49 3.45 8.82 2.87
C CYS A 49 2.10 9.43 3.27
N ASN A 50 1.07 8.61 3.41
CA ASN A 50 -0.28 9.01 3.81
C ASN A 50 -0.44 8.85 5.32
N LYS A 51 -0.22 9.94 6.05
CA LYS A 51 -0.39 9.96 7.51
C LYS A 51 -1.81 9.53 7.85
N ASP A 52 -1.92 8.63 8.83
CA ASP A 52 -3.17 8.05 9.32
C ASP A 52 -3.94 7.16 8.33
N CYS A 53 -3.30 6.77 7.22
CA CYS A 53 -3.86 5.78 6.29
C CYS A 53 -5.27 6.12 5.78
N LYS A 54 -5.53 7.42 5.53
CA LYS A 54 -6.81 7.90 5.02
C LYS A 54 -7.15 7.31 3.65
N ASP A 55 -8.40 6.94 3.44
CA ASP A 55 -8.93 6.32 2.22
C ASP A 55 -8.14 5.05 1.80
N THR A 56 -7.70 4.26 2.79
CA THR A 56 -7.02 2.98 2.56
C THR A 56 -7.84 1.79 3.08
N PHE A 57 -7.40 0.58 2.72
CA PHE A 57 -8.20 -0.66 2.85
C PHE A 57 -8.75 -0.93 4.25
N PHE A 58 -7.98 -0.68 5.30
CA PHE A 58 -8.43 -0.95 6.67
C PHE A 58 -8.84 0.32 7.40
N GLU A 59 -9.07 1.47 6.75
CA GLU A 59 -9.59 2.64 7.47
C GLU A 59 -11.10 2.49 7.76
N LYS A 60 -11.58 3.09 8.85
CA LYS A 60 -13.00 3.09 9.18
C LYS A 60 -13.72 4.10 8.27
N GLY A 61 -14.61 3.62 7.40
CA GLY A 61 -15.42 4.52 6.59
C GLY A 61 -16.26 3.81 5.51
N LYS A 62 -17.18 4.57 4.90
CA LYS A 62 -17.97 4.10 3.73
C LYS A 62 -17.23 4.29 2.40
N LYS A 63 -16.06 4.92 2.44
CA LYS A 63 -15.25 5.25 1.27
C LYS A 63 -14.47 4.02 0.82
N LEU A 64 -14.52 3.77 -0.48
CA LEU A 64 -13.70 2.74 -1.10
C LEU A 64 -12.25 3.25 -1.12
N PRO A 65 -11.25 2.38 -0.95
CA PRO A 65 -9.86 2.78 -1.09
C PRO A 65 -9.63 3.43 -2.45
N SER A 66 -8.70 4.39 -2.50
CA SER A 66 -8.37 5.07 -3.74
C SER A 66 -8.14 4.07 -4.88
N ALA A 67 -8.70 4.37 -6.05
CA ALA A 67 -8.56 3.61 -7.30
C ALA A 67 -7.11 3.20 -7.62
N VAL A 68 -6.17 3.97 -7.10
CA VAL A 68 -4.74 3.75 -7.28
C VAL A 68 -4.22 2.54 -6.51
N LEU A 69 -4.82 2.24 -5.35
CA LEU A 69 -4.52 1.04 -4.57
C LEU A 69 -5.27 -0.20 -5.09
N ASN A 70 -6.31 -0.02 -5.90
CA ASN A 70 -7.00 -1.14 -6.54
C ASN A 70 -7.67 -0.77 -7.89
N PRO A 71 -6.89 -0.65 -8.98
CA PRO A 71 -7.38 -0.13 -10.26
C PRO A 71 -8.45 -1.01 -10.93
N SER A 72 -8.50 -2.31 -10.60
CA SER A 72 -9.53 -3.24 -11.08
C SER A 72 -10.93 -2.93 -10.55
N PHE A 73 -11.05 -2.23 -9.41
CA PHE A 73 -12.34 -1.96 -8.77
C PHE A 73 -12.87 -0.55 -9.03
N ALA A 74 -11.99 0.38 -9.40
CA ALA A 74 -12.38 1.75 -9.75
C ALA A 74 -13.16 1.83 -11.06
N LYS A 75 -12.91 0.91 -12.00
CA LYS A 75 -13.48 0.94 -13.35
C LYS A 75 -14.73 0.08 -13.54
N GLY A 76 -15.07 -0.82 -12.63
CA GLY A 76 -16.12 -1.84 -12.83
C GLY A 76 -17.29 -1.83 -11.83
N SER A 77 -17.58 -0.72 -11.16
CA SER A 77 -18.45 -0.74 -9.97
C SER A 77 -19.93 -0.47 -10.26
N THR A 78 -20.68 -1.51 -10.63
CA THR A 78 -22.13 -1.49 -10.40
C THR A 78 -22.42 -1.31 -8.90
N ALA A 79 -23.62 -0.84 -8.53
CA ALA A 79 -23.99 -0.68 -7.12
C ALA A 79 -23.83 -1.98 -6.30
N LYS A 80 -24.06 -3.14 -6.94
CA LYS A 80 -23.87 -4.48 -6.37
C LYS A 80 -22.40 -4.75 -6.03
N ASN A 81 -21.48 -4.43 -6.94
CA ASN A 81 -20.03 -4.62 -6.72
C ASN A 81 -19.51 -3.72 -5.58
N ARG A 82 -20.05 -2.50 -5.45
CA ARG A 82 -19.72 -1.61 -4.32
C ARG A 82 -20.19 -2.18 -2.97
N LYS A 83 -21.39 -2.77 -2.91
CA LYS A 83 -21.93 -3.37 -1.69
C LYS A 83 -21.11 -4.59 -1.27
N TRP A 84 -20.81 -5.49 -2.21
CA TRP A 84 -19.95 -6.65 -1.95
C TRP A 84 -18.57 -6.23 -1.47
N TYR A 85 -17.95 -5.25 -2.12
CA TYR A 85 -16.62 -4.80 -1.74
C TYR A 85 -16.58 -4.17 -0.34
N ARG A 86 -17.56 -3.33 0.01
CA ARG A 86 -17.66 -2.77 1.37
C ARG A 86 -17.79 -3.87 2.41
N LYS A 87 -18.56 -4.92 2.10
CA LYS A 87 -18.69 -6.09 2.96
C LYS A 87 -17.35 -6.83 3.08
N PHE A 88 -16.67 -7.09 1.95
CA PHE A 88 -15.36 -7.72 1.93
C PHE A 88 -14.33 -6.94 2.78
N VAL A 89 -14.21 -5.63 2.58
CA VAL A 89 -13.32 -4.77 3.38
C VAL A 89 -13.68 -4.80 4.86
N SER A 90 -14.97 -4.70 5.19
CA SER A 90 -15.43 -4.74 6.58
C SER A 90 -15.12 -6.09 7.24
N ASP A 91 -15.37 -7.19 6.53
CA ASP A 91 -15.16 -8.54 7.00
C ASP A 91 -13.65 -8.81 7.16
N SER A 92 -12.82 -8.45 6.17
CA SER A 92 -11.35 -8.52 6.27
C SER A 92 -10.79 -7.64 7.39
N ARG A 93 -11.29 -6.41 7.58
CA ARG A 93 -10.86 -5.57 8.70
C ARG A 93 -11.16 -6.24 10.04
N LYS A 94 -12.35 -6.83 10.17
CA LYS A 94 -12.77 -7.52 11.40
C LYS A 94 -11.96 -8.79 11.64
N ASP A 95 -11.57 -9.49 10.59
CA ASP A 95 -10.72 -10.67 10.67
C ASP A 95 -9.34 -10.32 11.24
N VAL A 96 -8.69 -9.31 10.64
CA VAL A 96 -7.31 -8.93 10.98
C VAL A 96 -7.20 -8.18 12.31
N PHE A 97 -8.14 -7.28 12.60
CA PHE A 97 -8.07 -6.35 13.74
C PHE A 97 -9.21 -6.53 14.75
N GLY A 98 -10.12 -7.48 14.55
CA GLY A 98 -11.28 -7.66 15.42
C GLY A 98 -12.24 -6.47 15.38
N ARG A 99 -12.85 -6.15 16.53
CA ARG A 99 -13.78 -5.01 16.68
C ARG A 99 -13.07 -3.69 17.02
N LYS A 100 -11.75 -3.60 16.87
CA LYS A 100 -10.98 -2.40 17.23
C LYS A 100 -11.40 -1.21 16.36
N ILE A 101 -11.61 -0.07 17.01
CA ILE A 101 -11.92 1.20 16.34
C ILE A 101 -10.64 1.82 15.76
N ASN A 102 -9.58 1.87 16.57
CA ASN A 102 -8.27 2.30 16.12
C ASN A 102 -7.40 1.08 15.80
N VAL A 103 -6.88 1.03 14.58
CA VAL A 103 -6.00 -0.03 14.07
C VAL A 103 -4.61 0.49 13.74
N LEU A 104 -4.35 1.75 14.08
CA LEU A 104 -3.12 2.46 13.80
C LEU A 104 -2.36 2.75 15.09
N LYS A 105 -1.05 2.51 15.05
CA LYS A 105 -0.08 2.95 16.04
C LYS A 105 0.98 3.78 15.31
N ASP A 106 1.12 5.05 15.67
CA ASP A 106 2.01 6.02 15.01
C ASP A 106 1.80 6.14 13.48
N SER A 107 0.56 6.05 12.99
CA SER A 107 0.22 6.00 11.56
C SER A 107 0.68 4.73 10.82
N PHE A 108 1.04 3.66 11.52
CA PHE A 108 1.28 2.31 10.97
C PHE A 108 0.20 1.34 11.45
N TYR A 109 -0.21 0.38 10.61
CA TYR A 109 -1.11 -0.68 11.09
C TYR A 109 -0.48 -1.47 12.23
N GLU A 110 -1.24 -1.69 13.30
CA GLU A 110 -0.72 -2.29 14.55
C GLU A 110 -0.15 -3.71 14.39
N LYS A 111 -0.60 -4.44 13.36
CA LYS A 111 -0.14 -5.80 13.03
C LYS A 111 1.19 -5.82 12.29
N ILE A 112 1.71 -4.67 11.86
CA ILE A 112 3.04 -4.59 11.26
C ILE A 112 4.08 -4.78 12.36
N SER A 113 5.02 -5.70 12.13
CA SER A 113 6.09 -5.95 13.11
C SER A 113 6.90 -4.69 13.38
N LYS A 114 7.28 -4.48 14.65
CA LYS A 114 8.08 -3.33 15.09
C LYS A 114 9.35 -3.16 14.25
N THR A 115 10.06 -4.26 13.98
CA THR A 115 11.26 -4.28 13.12
C THR A 115 10.99 -3.70 11.73
N SER A 116 9.82 -3.99 11.15
CA SER A 116 9.44 -3.45 9.85
C SER A 116 9.08 -1.97 9.96
N VAL A 117 8.33 -1.58 11.00
CA VAL A 117 8.01 -0.16 11.26
C VAL A 117 9.28 0.67 11.42
N ASP A 118 10.22 0.22 12.24
CA ASP A 118 11.46 0.94 12.52
C ASP A 118 12.32 1.07 11.25
N LYS A 119 12.39 0.01 10.45
CA LYS A 119 13.05 0.06 9.14
C LYS A 119 12.39 1.07 8.21
N MET A 120 11.06 1.04 8.10
CA MET A 120 10.31 1.97 7.25
C MET A 120 10.51 3.42 7.70
N LYS A 121 10.40 3.70 9.00
CA LYS A 121 10.66 5.02 9.59
C LYS A 121 12.10 5.49 9.30
N LYS A 122 13.10 4.62 9.50
CA LYS A 122 14.52 4.91 9.18
C LYS A 122 14.74 5.25 7.71
N GLU A 123 13.99 4.62 6.82
CA GLU A 123 14.03 4.91 5.38
C GLU A 123 13.19 6.14 4.98
N GLY A 124 12.47 6.76 5.93
CA GLY A 124 11.71 8.00 5.73
C GLY A 124 10.21 7.83 5.44
N ALA A 125 9.65 6.64 5.67
CA ALA A 125 8.20 6.43 5.60
C ALA A 125 7.50 7.14 6.77
N LEU A 126 6.34 7.74 6.48
CA LEU A 126 5.49 8.39 7.48
C LEU A 126 4.35 7.48 7.95
N SER A 127 4.04 6.44 7.18
CA SER A 127 2.98 5.49 7.49
C SER A 127 3.27 4.11 6.91
N GLY A 128 2.46 3.14 7.33
CA GLY A 128 2.52 1.75 6.86
C GLY A 128 1.14 1.26 6.46
N CYS A 129 0.52 1.94 5.50
CA CYS A 129 -0.83 1.66 5.01
C CYS A 129 -0.83 0.57 3.93
N VAL A 130 0.00 -0.45 4.12
CA VAL A 130 0.23 -1.48 3.10
C VAL A 130 -0.85 -2.54 3.22
N VAL A 131 -1.53 -2.80 2.13
CA VAL A 131 -2.32 -4.02 1.97
C VAL A 131 -1.34 -5.09 1.50
N SER A 132 -1.03 -6.04 2.36
CA SER A 132 -0.21 -7.19 1.97
C SER A 132 -0.97 -8.45 2.28
N ASP A 133 -0.78 -9.50 1.49
CA ASP A 133 -1.37 -10.82 1.75
C ASP A 133 -1.00 -11.33 3.14
N LYS A 134 0.18 -10.95 3.66
CA LYS A 134 0.60 -11.24 5.04
C LYS A 134 -0.28 -10.61 6.11
N LEU A 135 -0.89 -9.47 5.82
CA LEU A 135 -1.88 -8.84 6.71
C LEU A 135 -3.28 -9.39 6.50
N LEU A 136 -3.56 -10.06 5.37
CA LEU A 136 -4.86 -10.67 5.08
C LEU A 136 -4.91 -12.16 5.47
N ALA A 137 -3.76 -12.78 5.73
CA ALA A 137 -3.61 -14.18 6.10
C ALA A 137 -3.36 -14.38 7.62
N SER A 138 -3.63 -13.37 8.43
CA SER A 138 -3.23 -13.28 9.86
C SER A 138 -4.40 -12.90 10.75
#